data_AF-A0AA96U7Q2-F1
#
_entry.id   AF-A0AA96U7Q2-F1
#
_cell.length_a   1.000
_cell.length_b   1.000
_cell.length_c   1.000
_cell.angle_alpha   90.00
_cell.angle_beta   90.00
_cell.angle_gamma   90.00
#
_symmetry.space_group_name_H-M   'P 1'
#
loop_
_entity.id
_entity.type
_entity.pdbx_description
1 polymer ?
#
loop_
_entity_poly.entity_id
_entity_poly.type
_entity_poly.pdbx_seq_one_letter_code
_entity_poly.pdbx_strand_id
1 'polypeptide(L)'
;MSSHLGENLRLLCSHYRSIALVCRQIGINRGQFNKYLSGDSQPTAFNLKRIGDFFGVESFELVLPPEQFARLIGARGLQVDASARQDPLTELLKPLRERSGDLSRYCGYYFEYANCMSVPGTILLSLVHMREEGGVFMFERQERQVLAGVGPAEDSARCRYLGAAFQLHDRLFLIDYESLTFNEVSQTILIPSFKSRITRLNGLKTGVSSGDRRTPACTRVVWEFLGTEINRINAYRQVMLYRPDDPRIDEDIRQILAHGPVRDGLFEVE
;
A
#
# COMPACT_ATOMS: atom_id res chain seq x y z
N MET A 1 48.13 7.75 -0.33
CA MET A 1 46.78 7.19 -0.55
C MET A 1 46.15 7.04 0.82
N SER A 2 45.22 7.93 1.17
CA SER A 2 44.65 8.03 2.51
C SER A 2 43.94 6.72 2.86
N SER A 3 44.44 6.01 3.87
CA SER A 3 43.81 4.76 4.30
C SER A 3 42.55 5.12 5.09
N HIS A 4 41.39 5.08 4.42
CA HIS A 4 40.08 5.30 5.03
C HIS A 4 39.67 4.19 6.01
N LEU A 5 40.49 3.13 6.11
CA LEU A 5 40.25 1.95 6.94
C LEU A 5 40.02 2.30 8.41
N GLY A 6 40.88 3.12 9.02
CA GLY A 6 40.76 3.44 10.46
C GLY A 6 39.47 4.18 10.81
N GLU A 7 39.01 5.05 9.90
CA GLU A 7 37.78 5.82 10.04
C GLU A 7 36.54 4.93 9.83
N ASN A 8 36.57 4.06 8.82
CA ASN A 8 35.54 3.06 8.56
C ASN A 8 35.41 2.03 9.70
N LEU A 9 36.52 1.59 10.28
CA LEU A 9 36.51 0.69 11.44
C LEU A 9 35.95 1.37 12.70
N ARG A 10 36.22 2.68 12.89
CA ARG A 10 35.60 3.47 13.96
C ARG A 10 34.09 3.57 13.77
N LEU A 11 33.63 3.80 12.54
CA LEU A 11 32.20 3.81 12.21
C LEU A 11 31.55 2.45 12.54
N LEU A 12 32.15 1.34 12.11
CA LEU A 12 31.67 -0.01 12.42
C LEU A 12 31.61 -0.30 13.92
N CYS A 13 32.63 0.11 14.67
CA CYS A 13 32.67 -0.10 16.12
C CYS A 13 31.69 0.79 16.90
N SER A 14 31.22 1.90 16.32
CA SER A 14 30.27 2.81 16.98
C SER A 14 28.91 2.17 17.27
N HIS A 15 28.55 1.12 16.52
CA HIS A 15 27.33 0.34 16.73
C HIS A 15 27.41 -0.63 17.91
N TYR A 16 28.55 -0.73 18.60
CA TYR A 16 28.78 -1.66 19.69
C TYR A 16 29.07 -0.96 21.00
N ARG A 17 28.63 -1.56 22.12
CA ARG A 17 28.78 -1.00 23.47
C ARG A 17 30.23 -0.72 23.88
N SER A 18 31.21 -1.46 23.33
CA SER A 18 32.63 -1.16 23.52
C SER A 18 33.53 -1.84 22.49
N ILE A 19 34.65 -1.20 22.15
CA ILE A 19 35.70 -1.78 21.29
C ILE A 19 36.31 -3.04 21.93
N ALA A 20 36.38 -3.11 23.26
CA ALA A 20 36.89 -4.28 23.97
C ALA A 20 36.03 -5.53 23.74
N LEU A 21 34.70 -5.36 23.63
CA LEU A 21 33.77 -6.44 23.30
C LEU A 21 33.98 -6.93 21.86
N VAL A 22 34.11 -6.00 20.92
CA VAL A 22 34.41 -6.30 19.50
C VAL A 22 35.72 -7.07 19.37
N CYS A 23 36.81 -6.63 20.01
CA CYS A 23 38.11 -7.30 19.96
C CYS A 23 38.04 -8.75 20.47
N ARG A 24 37.24 -9.01 21.52
CA ARG A 24 37.03 -10.36 22.07
C ARG A 24 36.27 -11.27 21.09
N GLN A 25 35.26 -10.74 20.41
CA GLN A 25 34.47 -11.52 19.45
C GLN A 25 35.22 -11.80 18.14
N ILE A 26 35.98 -10.83 17.63
CA ILE A 26 36.81 -11.02 16.43
C ILE A 26 38.04 -11.89 16.74
N GLY A 27 38.49 -11.92 18.00
CA GLY A 27 39.69 -12.65 18.42
C GLY A 27 41.00 -11.94 18.07
N ILE A 28 40.99 -10.60 18.07
CA ILE A 28 42.17 -9.75 17.79
C ILE A 28 42.59 -9.05 19.08
N ASN A 29 43.90 -8.95 19.32
CA ASN A 29 44.42 -8.24 20.48
C ASN A 29 44.02 -6.75 20.44
N ARG A 30 43.48 -6.22 21.55
CA ARG A 30 43.00 -4.83 21.64
C ARG A 30 44.05 -3.79 21.29
N GLY A 31 45.31 -4.00 21.68
CA GLY A 31 46.41 -3.10 21.34
C GLY A 31 46.70 -3.08 19.84
N GLN A 32 46.61 -4.23 19.18
CA GLN A 32 46.74 -4.35 17.73
C GLN A 32 45.56 -3.71 17.00
N PHE A 33 44.32 -3.94 17.48
CA PHE A 33 43.13 -3.35 16.89
C PHE A 33 43.09 -1.82 17.02
N ASN A 34 43.56 -1.26 18.15
CA ASN A 34 43.67 0.20 18.32
C ASN A 34 44.66 0.84 17.33
N LYS A 35 45.72 0.13 16.95
CA LYS A 35 46.64 0.60 15.90
C LYS A 35 45.97 0.62 14.52
N TYR A 36 45.00 -0.26 14.27
CA TYR A 36 44.19 -0.23 13.04
C TYR A 36 43.23 0.98 13.03
N LEU A 37 42.56 1.26 14.14
CA LEU A 37 41.65 2.41 14.28
C LEU A 37 42.35 3.77 14.13
N SER A 38 43.61 3.84 14.59
CA SER A 38 44.44 5.05 14.53
C SER A 38 45.14 5.20 13.17
N GLY A 39 45.19 4.14 12.36
CA GLY A 39 45.89 4.13 11.06
C GLY A 39 47.40 3.84 11.15
N ASP A 40 47.93 3.58 12.35
CA ASP A 40 49.35 3.31 12.61
C ASP A 40 49.83 1.97 12.04
N SER A 41 48.91 1.05 11.75
CA SER A 41 49.22 -0.24 11.12
C SER A 41 48.06 -0.74 10.27
N GLN A 42 48.37 -1.59 9.30
CA GLN A 42 47.37 -2.25 8.44
C GLN A 42 47.13 -3.70 8.90
N PRO A 43 45.88 -4.18 8.91
CA PRO A 43 45.59 -5.59 9.12
C PRO A 43 46.20 -6.46 8.01
N THR A 44 46.62 -7.68 8.35
CA THR A 44 46.95 -8.70 7.35
C THR A 44 45.68 -9.12 6.62
N ALA A 45 45.80 -9.70 5.42
CA ALA A 45 44.63 -10.20 4.66
C ALA A 45 43.75 -11.15 5.48
N PHE A 46 44.37 -11.99 6.34
CA PHE A 46 43.66 -12.87 7.26
C PHE A 46 42.84 -12.10 8.30
N ASN A 47 43.44 -11.10 8.95
CA ASN A 47 42.73 -10.27 9.93
C ASN A 47 41.67 -9.40 9.29
N LEU A 48 41.92 -8.90 8.08
CA LEU A 48 41.00 -8.07 7.33
C LEU A 48 39.75 -8.87 6.91
N LYS A 49 39.93 -10.12 6.48
CA LYS A 49 38.84 -11.05 6.26
C LYS A 49 38.05 -11.34 7.54
N ARG A 50 38.72 -11.65 8.66
CA ARG A 50 38.03 -11.88 9.95
C ARG A 50 37.21 -10.68 10.42
N ILE A 51 37.75 -9.47 10.23
CA ILE A 51 37.05 -8.23 10.52
C ILE A 51 35.84 -8.09 9.61
N GLY A 52 36.01 -8.32 8.30
CA GLY A 52 34.92 -8.31 7.32
C GLY A 52 33.80 -9.30 7.65
N ASP A 53 34.16 -10.56 7.89
CA ASP A 53 33.24 -11.64 8.26
C ASP A 53 32.44 -11.30 9.53
N PHE A 54 33.06 -10.65 10.52
CA PHE A 54 32.39 -10.23 11.75
C PHE A 54 31.38 -9.08 11.53
N PHE A 55 31.72 -8.11 10.68
CA PHE A 55 30.87 -6.96 10.40
C PHE A 55 29.92 -7.15 9.22
N GLY A 56 29.99 -8.28 8.51
CA GLY A 56 29.19 -8.54 7.31
C GLY A 56 29.59 -7.67 6.11
N VAL A 57 30.88 -7.38 5.97
CA VAL A 57 31.44 -6.54 4.89
C VAL A 57 32.62 -7.21 4.22
N GLU A 58 32.78 -6.94 2.92
CA GLU A 58 33.89 -7.43 2.14
C GLU A 58 35.16 -6.61 2.39
N SER A 59 36.31 -7.25 2.17
CA SER A 59 37.63 -6.66 2.40
C SER A 59 37.87 -5.35 1.64
N PHE A 60 37.33 -5.25 0.41
CA PHE A 60 37.46 -4.06 -0.42
C PHE A 60 36.52 -2.93 0.04
N GLU A 61 35.39 -3.25 0.69
CA GLU A 61 34.43 -2.26 1.18
C GLU A 61 35.05 -1.43 2.33
N LEU A 62 35.85 -2.07 3.18
CA LEU A 62 36.51 -1.43 4.33
C LEU A 62 37.45 -0.28 3.97
N VAL A 63 37.91 -0.20 2.72
CA VAL A 63 38.88 0.81 2.24
C VAL A 63 38.21 1.90 1.41
N LEU A 64 36.89 1.84 1.23
CA LEU A 64 36.13 2.85 0.48
C LEU A 64 36.20 4.23 1.16
N PRO A 65 35.98 5.32 0.41
CA PRO A 65 35.80 6.65 0.99
C PRO A 65 34.72 6.63 2.09
N PRO A 66 34.92 7.29 3.24
CA PRO A 66 34.03 7.17 4.40
C PRO A 66 32.58 7.51 4.10
N GLU A 67 32.32 8.47 3.20
CA GLU A 67 30.96 8.80 2.75
C GLU A 67 30.29 7.67 1.97
N GLN A 68 31.04 6.96 1.12
CA GLN A 68 30.53 5.82 0.36
C GLN A 68 30.35 4.61 1.27
N PHE A 69 31.30 4.38 2.17
CA PHE A 69 31.23 3.32 3.16
C PHE A 69 30.05 3.52 4.12
N ALA A 70 29.82 4.74 4.61
CA ALA A 70 28.68 5.08 5.46
C ALA A 70 27.34 4.86 4.76
N ARG A 71 27.24 5.02 3.43
CA ARG A 71 26.03 4.65 2.68
C ARG A 71 25.81 3.14 2.61
N LEU A 72 26.88 2.37 2.41
CA LEU A 72 26.82 0.90 2.41
C LEU A 72 26.47 0.33 3.79
N ILE A 73 27.10 0.84 4.85
CA ILE A 73 26.79 0.47 6.24
C ILE A 73 25.43 1.01 6.66
N GLY A 74 25.03 2.21 6.24
CA GLY A 74 23.67 2.73 6.47
C GLY A 74 22.61 1.83 5.84
N ALA A 75 22.86 1.33 4.62
CA ALA A 75 21.96 0.39 3.94
C ALA A 75 21.92 -1.01 4.59
N ARG A 76 23.01 -1.49 5.22
CA ARG A 76 23.07 -2.79 5.92
C ARG A 76 22.73 -2.74 7.42
N GLY A 77 23.04 -1.63 8.11
CA GLY A 77 22.71 -1.36 9.51
C GLY A 77 21.23 -1.09 9.74
N LEU A 78 20.50 -0.74 8.66
CA LEU A 78 19.04 -0.79 8.62
C LEU A 78 18.47 -2.22 8.59
N GLN A 79 19.27 -3.29 8.53
CA GLN A 79 18.74 -4.67 8.56
C GLN A 79 18.83 -5.35 9.93
N VAL A 80 19.58 -4.80 10.89
CA VAL A 80 19.71 -5.42 12.23
C VAL A 80 18.95 -4.65 13.33
N ASP A 81 18.69 -3.35 13.15
CA ASP A 81 17.91 -2.51 14.09
C ASP A 81 16.59 -1.93 13.52
N ALA A 82 16.17 -2.31 12.30
CA ALA A 82 14.85 -1.92 11.78
C ALA A 82 13.66 -2.69 12.40
N SER A 83 13.88 -3.36 13.53
CA SER A 83 12.82 -3.99 14.32
C SER A 83 12.18 -3.07 15.37
N ALA A 84 12.53 -1.77 15.45
CA ALA A 84 11.91 -0.87 16.46
C ALA A 84 11.72 0.61 16.09
N ARG A 85 11.80 1.01 14.81
CA ARG A 85 11.02 2.17 14.35
C ARG A 85 9.91 1.60 13.48
N GLN A 86 8.74 1.41 14.07
CA GLN A 86 7.55 1.10 13.29
C GLN A 86 7.42 2.20 12.22
N ASP A 87 7.20 1.76 10.98
CA ASP A 87 6.95 2.62 9.85
C ASP A 87 5.88 3.68 10.24
N PRO A 88 6.07 4.99 9.94
CA PRO A 88 5.15 6.05 10.40
C PRO A 88 3.69 5.84 9.96
N LEU A 89 3.45 5.22 8.79
CA LEU A 89 2.10 4.86 8.35
C LEU A 89 1.53 3.73 9.20
N THR A 90 2.34 2.74 9.55
CA THR A 90 1.98 1.68 10.48
C THR A 90 1.60 2.24 11.85
N GLU A 91 2.38 3.18 12.42
CA GLU A 91 2.04 3.83 13.70
C GLU A 91 0.76 4.68 13.60
N LEU A 92 0.58 5.41 12.49
CA LEU A 92 -0.63 6.21 12.24
C LEU A 92 -1.89 5.33 12.18
N LEU A 93 -1.82 4.19 11.49
CA LEU A 93 -2.95 3.30 11.25
C LEU A 93 -3.17 2.29 12.38
N LYS A 94 -2.22 2.11 13.29
CA LYS A 94 -2.32 1.14 14.39
C LYS A 94 -3.52 1.40 15.32
N PRO A 95 -3.78 2.62 15.82
CA PRO A 95 -4.98 2.89 16.61
C PRO A 95 -6.28 2.65 15.84
N LEU A 96 -6.27 2.93 14.53
CA LEU A 96 -7.42 2.68 13.66
C LEU A 96 -7.69 1.19 13.54
N ARG A 97 -6.65 0.37 13.34
CA ARG A 97 -6.76 -1.09 13.31
C ARG A 97 -7.27 -1.66 14.63
N GLU A 98 -6.73 -1.20 15.77
CA GLU A 98 -7.10 -1.70 17.11
C GLU A 98 -8.54 -1.34 17.51
N ARG A 99 -9.09 -0.25 16.96
CA ARG A 99 -10.45 0.23 17.24
C ARG A 99 -11.45 -0.11 16.15
N SER A 100 -10.99 -0.64 15.02
CA SER A 100 -11.88 -1.05 13.94
C SER A 100 -12.81 -2.14 14.43
N GLY A 101 -14.10 -2.00 14.13
CA GLY A 101 -15.07 -3.06 14.36
C GLY A 101 -14.87 -4.26 13.43
N ASP A 102 -15.63 -5.32 13.71
CA ASP A 102 -15.63 -6.57 12.95
C ASP A 102 -16.43 -6.42 11.64
N LEU A 103 -15.74 -6.62 10.51
CA LEU A 103 -16.31 -6.62 9.18
C LEU A 103 -16.40 -8.01 8.55
N SER A 104 -16.14 -9.11 9.26
CA SER A 104 -16.14 -10.46 8.68
C SER A 104 -17.49 -10.80 8.03
N ARG A 105 -18.58 -10.22 8.53
CA ARG A 105 -19.92 -10.30 7.93
C ARG A 105 -19.99 -9.73 6.51
N TYR A 106 -19.19 -8.71 6.21
CA TYR A 106 -19.13 -8.04 4.90
C TYR A 106 -18.09 -8.68 3.97
N CYS A 107 -17.36 -9.71 4.39
CA CYS A 107 -16.45 -10.43 3.49
C CYS A 107 -17.21 -11.20 2.39
N GLY A 108 -16.67 -11.14 1.18
CA GLY A 108 -17.24 -11.76 -0.02
C GLY A 108 -17.11 -10.88 -1.25
N TYR A 109 -17.87 -11.21 -2.28
CA TYR A 109 -17.86 -10.54 -3.56
C TYR A 109 -19.01 -9.56 -3.70
N TYR A 110 -18.71 -8.42 -4.32
CA TYR A 110 -19.70 -7.38 -4.61
C TYR A 110 -19.56 -6.89 -6.04
N PHE A 111 -20.69 -6.53 -6.62
CA PHE A 111 -20.71 -5.58 -7.73
C PHE A 111 -20.82 -4.17 -7.18
N GLU A 112 -19.85 -3.32 -7.54
CA GLU A 112 -19.88 -1.90 -7.27
C GLU A 112 -20.41 -1.16 -8.51
N TYR A 113 -21.50 -0.44 -8.34
CA TYR A 113 -22.06 0.47 -9.35
C TYR A 113 -21.78 1.90 -8.93
N ALA A 114 -21.10 2.67 -9.78
CA ALA A 114 -20.84 4.10 -9.55
C ALA A 114 -20.87 4.88 -10.86
N ASN A 115 -21.15 6.19 -10.81
CA ASN A 115 -20.95 7.03 -12.00
C ASN A 115 -19.46 7.12 -12.32
N CYS A 116 -19.10 6.93 -13.59
CA CYS A 116 -17.71 6.97 -14.03
C CYS A 116 -17.19 8.42 -14.01
N MET A 117 -16.12 8.66 -13.24
CA MET A 117 -15.48 9.98 -13.14
C MET A 117 -14.64 10.33 -14.39
N SER A 118 -14.19 9.32 -15.13
CA SER A 118 -13.36 9.50 -16.33
C SER A 118 -14.18 9.60 -17.62
N VAL A 119 -15.35 8.97 -17.64
CA VAL A 119 -16.32 9.04 -18.74
C VAL A 119 -17.67 9.47 -18.18
N PRO A 120 -17.87 10.78 -17.91
CA PRO A 120 -19.11 11.28 -17.34
C PRO A 120 -20.35 10.87 -18.13
N GLY A 121 -21.45 10.57 -17.42
CA GLY A 121 -22.69 10.11 -18.04
C GLY A 121 -22.72 8.61 -18.35
N THR A 122 -21.77 7.83 -17.81
CA THR A 122 -21.79 6.36 -17.83
C THR A 122 -21.72 5.80 -16.41
N ILE A 123 -22.23 4.58 -16.24
CA ILE A 123 -22.12 3.83 -14.98
C ILE A 123 -21.00 2.82 -15.14
N LEU A 124 -20.04 2.83 -14.21
CA LEU A 124 -18.99 1.85 -14.13
C LEU A 124 -19.42 0.73 -13.19
N LEU A 125 -19.39 -0.50 -13.71
CA LEU A 125 -19.60 -1.70 -12.92
C LEU A 125 -18.25 -2.35 -12.63
N SER A 126 -17.93 -2.47 -11.36
CA SER A 126 -16.64 -2.97 -10.86
C SER A 126 -16.85 -4.20 -10.00
N LEU A 127 -15.92 -5.15 -10.05
CA LEU A 127 -15.95 -6.33 -9.18
C LEU A 127 -15.07 -6.08 -7.96
N VAL A 128 -15.67 -6.18 -6.77
CA VAL A 128 -14.98 -6.03 -5.50
C VAL A 128 -14.94 -7.37 -4.78
N HIS A 129 -13.81 -7.68 -4.16
CA HIS A 129 -13.64 -8.83 -3.29
C HIS A 129 -13.05 -8.39 -1.96
N MET A 130 -13.87 -8.44 -0.91
CA MET A 130 -13.50 -8.10 0.47
C MET A 130 -13.18 -9.36 1.26
N ARG A 131 -12.07 -9.35 2.00
CA ARG A 131 -11.55 -10.50 2.74
C ARG A 131 -10.82 -10.05 3.99
N GLU A 132 -10.72 -10.95 4.96
CA GLU A 132 -9.95 -10.75 6.17
C GLU A 132 -8.55 -11.36 6.01
N GLU A 133 -7.52 -10.58 6.33
CA GLU A 133 -6.12 -11.00 6.35
C GLU A 133 -5.48 -10.56 7.67
N GLY A 134 -5.21 -11.52 8.57
CA GLY A 134 -4.53 -11.24 9.84
C GLY A 134 -5.26 -10.26 10.76
N GLY A 135 -6.61 -10.31 10.78
CA GLY A 135 -7.46 -9.39 11.57
C GLY A 135 -7.62 -8.00 10.94
N VAL A 136 -7.19 -7.81 9.70
CA VAL A 136 -7.42 -6.59 8.91
C VAL A 136 -8.30 -6.92 7.73
N PHE A 137 -9.26 -6.04 7.42
CA PHE A 137 -10.14 -6.23 6.28
C PHE A 137 -9.56 -5.56 5.05
N MET A 138 -9.19 -6.38 4.08
CA MET A 138 -8.60 -5.97 2.81
C MET A 138 -9.60 -6.17 1.69
N PHE A 139 -9.51 -5.38 0.64
CA PHE A 139 -10.28 -5.63 -0.56
C PHE A 139 -9.47 -5.39 -1.82
N GLU A 140 -9.88 -6.05 -2.89
CA GLU A 140 -9.45 -5.72 -4.24
C GLU A 140 -10.66 -5.30 -5.07
N ARG A 141 -10.47 -4.29 -5.92
CA ARG A 141 -11.49 -3.82 -6.87
C ARG A 141 -10.91 -3.89 -8.28
N GLN A 142 -11.69 -4.43 -9.19
CA GLN A 142 -11.27 -4.67 -10.57
C GLN A 142 -12.23 -4.00 -11.53
N GLU A 143 -11.65 -3.25 -12.47
CA GLU A 143 -12.39 -2.42 -13.41
C GLU A 143 -11.89 -2.62 -14.83
N ARG A 144 -12.77 -2.31 -15.79
CA ARG A 144 -12.44 -2.27 -17.20
C ARG A 144 -12.87 -0.93 -17.76
N GLN A 145 -11.91 -0.03 -17.94
CA GLN A 145 -12.14 1.29 -18.51
C GLN A 145 -11.77 1.29 -19.99
N VAL A 146 -12.52 2.03 -20.80
CA VAL A 146 -12.19 2.25 -22.22
C VAL A 146 -11.28 3.47 -22.28
N LEU A 147 -10.08 3.33 -22.86
CA LEU A 147 -9.17 4.45 -23.06
C LEU A 147 -9.79 5.43 -24.07
N ALA A 148 -10.13 6.64 -23.63
CA ALA A 148 -10.54 7.69 -24.56
C ALA A 148 -9.30 8.20 -25.32
N GLY A 149 -9.25 7.98 -26.64
CA GLY A 149 -8.28 8.65 -27.53
C GLY A 149 -7.43 7.78 -28.45
N VAL A 150 -7.58 6.45 -28.49
CA VAL A 150 -6.80 5.58 -29.39
C VAL A 150 -7.73 4.66 -30.18
N GLY A 151 -8.02 5.05 -31.44
CA GLY A 151 -8.56 4.13 -32.46
C GLY A 151 -9.87 3.40 -32.12
N PRO A 152 -10.29 2.44 -32.96
CA PRO A 152 -11.57 1.77 -32.79
C PRO A 152 -11.56 0.87 -31.56
N ALA A 153 -12.37 1.20 -30.55
CA ALA A 153 -13.05 0.36 -29.55
C ALA A 153 -12.34 -0.83 -28.82
N GLU A 154 -11.05 -1.11 -29.04
CA GLU A 154 -10.41 -2.36 -28.59
C GLU A 154 -9.42 -2.21 -27.43
N ASP A 155 -8.91 -1.02 -27.13
CA ASP A 155 -7.99 -0.82 -26.01
C ASP A 155 -8.74 -0.54 -24.70
N SER A 156 -9.35 -1.60 -24.17
CA SER A 156 -9.85 -1.58 -22.79
C SER A 156 -8.69 -1.77 -21.81
N ALA A 157 -8.43 -0.78 -20.97
CA ALA A 157 -7.48 -0.90 -19.88
C ALA A 157 -8.13 -1.64 -18.71
N ARG A 158 -7.38 -2.59 -18.13
CA ARG A 158 -7.75 -3.22 -16.86
C ARG A 158 -7.12 -2.41 -15.75
N CYS A 159 -7.91 -2.03 -14.76
CA CYS A 159 -7.43 -1.35 -13.56
C CYS A 159 -7.63 -2.27 -12.37
N ARG A 160 -6.61 -2.37 -11.52
CA ARG A 160 -6.66 -3.17 -10.31
C ARG A 160 -6.37 -2.29 -9.11
N TYR A 161 -7.30 -2.23 -8.18
CA TYR A 161 -7.20 -1.43 -6.98
C TYR A 161 -7.02 -2.32 -5.76
N LEU A 162 -6.14 -1.91 -4.85
CA LEU A 162 -5.87 -2.59 -3.60
C LEU A 162 -6.18 -1.63 -2.46
N GLY A 163 -6.93 -2.11 -1.47
CA GLY A 163 -7.40 -1.26 -0.38
C GLY A 163 -7.63 -1.98 0.93
N ALA A 164 -7.87 -1.18 1.95
CA ALA A 164 -8.24 -1.61 3.30
C ALA A 164 -9.58 -1.00 3.69
N ALA A 165 -10.34 -1.75 4.48
CA ALA A 165 -11.63 -1.37 5.02
C ALA A 165 -11.58 -1.33 6.55
N PHE A 166 -12.24 -0.33 7.11
CA PHE A 166 -12.31 -0.08 8.54
C PHE A 166 -13.74 0.20 8.95
N GLN A 167 -14.16 -0.32 10.10
CA GLN A 167 -15.43 0.06 10.71
C GLN A 167 -15.17 1.07 11.81
N LEU A 168 -15.77 2.25 11.70
CA LEU A 168 -15.83 3.20 12.81
C LEU A 168 -17.29 3.52 13.10
N HIS A 169 -17.73 3.18 14.30
CA HIS A 169 -19.12 3.31 14.74
C HIS A 169 -20.09 2.61 13.77
N ASP A 170 -20.90 3.38 13.05
CA ASP A 170 -21.97 2.94 12.18
C ASP A 170 -21.66 3.18 10.69
N ARG A 171 -20.38 3.29 10.31
CA ARG A 171 -19.96 3.46 8.90
C ARG A 171 -18.79 2.57 8.54
N LEU A 172 -18.76 2.15 7.27
CA LEU A 172 -17.64 1.43 6.66
C LEU A 172 -16.79 2.44 5.89
N PHE A 173 -15.51 2.54 6.20
CA PHE A 173 -14.56 3.40 5.52
C PHE A 173 -13.60 2.53 4.73
N LEU A 174 -13.50 2.79 3.43
CA LEU A 174 -12.62 2.06 2.52
C LEU A 174 -11.68 3.04 1.84
N ILE A 175 -10.42 2.67 1.75
CA ILE A 175 -9.41 3.41 0.99
C ILE A 175 -8.68 2.45 0.08
N ASP A 176 -8.57 2.79 -1.21
CA ASP A 176 -7.82 2.02 -2.18
C ASP A 176 -6.97 2.90 -3.09
N TYR A 177 -5.97 2.29 -3.71
CA TYR A 177 -5.17 2.90 -4.77
C TYR A 177 -5.09 1.99 -5.99
N GLU A 178 -4.93 2.58 -7.17
CA GLU A 178 -4.74 1.85 -8.41
C GLU A 178 -3.30 1.30 -8.48
N SER A 179 -3.16 -0.02 -8.51
CA SER A 179 -1.89 -0.72 -8.31
C SER A 179 -1.00 -0.85 -9.54
N LEU A 180 -1.50 -0.62 -10.76
CA LEU A 180 -0.73 -0.78 -11.99
C LEU A 180 0.01 0.49 -12.39
N THR A 181 -0.61 1.65 -12.18
CA THR A 181 -0.15 2.97 -12.61
C THR A 181 -0.01 3.96 -11.46
N PHE A 182 -0.59 3.68 -10.28
CA PHE A 182 -0.54 4.56 -9.10
C PHE A 182 -1.11 5.96 -9.36
N ASN A 183 -2.03 6.06 -10.33
CA ASN A 183 -2.59 7.32 -10.75
C ASN A 183 -3.77 7.78 -9.89
N GLU A 184 -4.42 6.87 -9.15
CA GLU A 184 -5.65 7.17 -8.44
C GLU A 184 -5.62 6.59 -7.03
N VAL A 185 -6.08 7.39 -6.07
CA VAL A 185 -6.50 6.97 -4.74
C VAL A 185 -7.99 7.27 -4.65
N SER A 186 -8.76 6.32 -4.16
CA SER A 186 -10.19 6.50 -3.94
C SER A 186 -10.55 6.19 -2.49
N GLN A 187 -11.58 6.88 -2.00
CA GLN A 187 -12.16 6.63 -0.69
C GLN A 187 -13.65 6.38 -0.85
N THR A 188 -14.12 5.30 -0.24
CA THR A 188 -15.54 4.92 -0.24
C THR A 188 -16.06 4.85 1.18
N ILE A 189 -17.23 5.42 1.43
CA ILE A 189 -17.92 5.36 2.72
C ILE A 189 -19.26 4.68 2.50
N LEU A 190 -19.48 3.52 3.13
CA LEU A 190 -20.73 2.76 3.00
C LEU A 190 -21.54 2.80 4.30
N ILE A 191 -22.87 2.81 4.14
CA ILE A 191 -23.84 2.65 5.21
C ILE A 191 -24.03 1.14 5.47
N PRO A 192 -23.75 0.66 6.69
CA PRO A 192 -23.94 -0.74 7.07
C PRO A 192 -25.39 -1.20 6.92
N SER A 193 -25.60 -2.45 6.51
CA SER A 193 -26.94 -3.07 6.53
C SER A 193 -27.28 -3.63 7.92
N PHE A 194 -28.39 -3.15 8.49
CA PHE A 194 -28.97 -3.66 9.75
C PHE A 194 -29.91 -4.86 9.57
N LYS A 195 -30.13 -5.31 8.33
CA LYS A 195 -30.92 -6.52 8.04
C LYS A 195 -30.12 -7.76 8.37
N SER A 196 -30.74 -8.94 8.49
CA SER A 196 -30.03 -10.22 8.78
C SER A 196 -29.19 -10.74 7.61
N ARG A 197 -29.54 -10.38 6.37
CA ARG A 197 -28.76 -10.67 5.16
C ARG A 197 -28.32 -9.36 4.50
N ILE A 198 -27.08 -9.34 4.03
CA ILE A 198 -26.57 -8.25 3.21
C ILE A 198 -27.01 -8.53 1.78
N THR A 199 -27.75 -7.58 1.21
CA THR A 199 -28.12 -7.60 -0.21
C THR A 199 -27.45 -6.44 -0.92
N ARG A 200 -27.55 -5.23 -0.34
CA ARG A 200 -26.96 -4.01 -0.88
C ARG A 200 -26.39 -3.14 0.24
N LEU A 201 -25.36 -2.38 -0.09
CA LEU A 201 -24.79 -1.31 0.71
C LEU A 201 -24.74 -0.05 -0.15
N ASN A 202 -25.18 1.08 0.40
CA ASN A 202 -25.18 2.35 -0.29
C ASN A 202 -24.12 3.26 0.32
N GLY A 203 -23.61 4.21 -0.45
CA GLY A 203 -22.60 5.11 0.06
C GLY A 203 -22.14 6.20 -0.90
N LEU A 204 -21.03 6.81 -0.53
CA LEU A 204 -20.31 7.78 -1.36
C LEU A 204 -18.94 7.25 -1.71
N LYS A 205 -18.50 7.58 -2.92
CA LYS A 205 -17.15 7.36 -3.39
C LYS A 205 -16.57 8.69 -3.87
N THR A 206 -15.39 9.02 -3.35
CA THR A 206 -14.60 10.16 -3.80
C THR A 206 -13.31 9.66 -4.43
N GLY A 207 -12.87 10.36 -5.45
CA GLY A 207 -11.68 10.01 -6.20
C GLY A 207 -11.29 11.11 -7.16
N VAL A 208 -10.41 10.77 -8.09
CA VAL A 208 -9.96 11.67 -9.15
C VAL A 208 -10.18 10.99 -10.48
N SER A 209 -10.73 11.74 -11.43
CA SER A 209 -10.83 11.30 -12.82
C SER A 209 -9.46 10.87 -13.34
N SER A 210 -9.38 9.73 -14.05
CA SER A 210 -8.16 9.26 -14.70
C SER A 210 -7.83 10.03 -16.00
N GLY A 211 -8.69 10.96 -16.45
CA GLY A 211 -8.43 11.82 -17.60
C GLY A 211 -7.49 13.00 -17.31
N ASP A 212 -7.04 13.69 -18.36
CA ASP A 212 -6.00 14.75 -18.29
C ASP A 212 -6.25 15.85 -17.26
N ARG A 213 -7.52 16.17 -16.99
CA ARG A 213 -7.88 17.23 -16.04
C ARG A 213 -7.81 16.80 -14.57
N ARG A 214 -7.66 15.50 -14.29
CA ARG A 214 -7.58 14.89 -12.94
C ARG A 214 -8.48 15.56 -11.92
N THR A 215 -9.71 15.88 -12.33
CA THR A 215 -10.61 16.68 -11.52
C THR A 215 -11.12 15.83 -10.36
N PRO A 216 -10.99 16.30 -9.10
CA PRO A 216 -11.59 15.62 -7.96
C PRO A 216 -13.10 15.56 -8.10
N ALA A 217 -13.69 14.41 -7.81
CA ALA A 217 -15.12 14.20 -7.92
C ALA A 217 -15.63 13.26 -6.83
N CYS A 218 -16.93 13.40 -6.52
CA CYS A 218 -17.66 12.54 -5.61
C CYS A 218 -18.91 12.01 -6.33
N THR A 219 -19.24 10.74 -6.11
CA THR A 219 -20.44 10.09 -6.65
C THR A 219 -21.07 9.22 -5.58
N ARG A 220 -22.38 8.97 -5.74
CA ARG A 220 -23.04 7.86 -5.06
C ARG A 220 -22.51 6.53 -5.58
N VAL A 221 -22.53 5.53 -4.71
CA VAL A 221 -22.12 4.17 -5.02
C VAL A 221 -23.10 3.17 -4.41
N VAL A 222 -23.33 2.08 -5.12
CA VAL A 222 -24.13 0.93 -4.66
C VAL A 222 -23.28 -0.32 -4.76
N TRP A 223 -23.17 -1.06 -3.66
CA TRP A 223 -22.52 -2.37 -3.62
C TRP A 223 -23.59 -3.44 -3.49
N GLU A 224 -23.70 -4.30 -4.48
CA GLU A 224 -24.59 -5.46 -4.48
C GLU A 224 -23.81 -6.72 -4.10
N PHE A 225 -24.27 -7.42 -3.07
CA PHE A 225 -23.59 -8.61 -2.56
C PHE A 225 -23.88 -9.84 -3.43
N LEU A 226 -22.82 -10.48 -3.91
CA LEU A 226 -22.89 -11.66 -4.78
C LEU A 226 -22.71 -12.98 -4.03
N GLY A 227 -22.25 -12.92 -2.78
CA GLY A 227 -21.91 -14.08 -1.96
C GLY A 227 -20.41 -14.23 -1.72
N THR A 228 -20.03 -15.27 -0.96
CA THR A 228 -18.63 -15.60 -0.66
C THR A 228 -17.93 -16.35 -1.79
N GLU A 229 -18.70 -16.93 -2.71
CA GLU A 229 -18.20 -17.64 -3.88
C GLU A 229 -18.99 -17.20 -5.11
N ILE A 230 -18.29 -16.99 -6.22
CA ILE A 230 -18.88 -16.55 -7.49
C ILE A 230 -18.24 -17.30 -8.66
N ASN A 231 -18.98 -17.38 -9.77
CA ASN A 231 -18.36 -17.70 -11.05
C ASN A 231 -17.60 -16.46 -11.55
N ARG A 232 -16.29 -16.42 -11.29
CA ARG A 232 -15.42 -15.29 -11.62
C ARG A 232 -15.47 -14.93 -13.11
N ILE A 233 -15.53 -15.91 -14.01
CA ILE A 233 -15.58 -15.67 -15.46
C ILE A 233 -16.84 -14.89 -15.84
N ASN A 234 -17.99 -15.31 -15.31
CA ASN A 234 -19.27 -14.63 -15.57
C ASN A 234 -19.32 -13.24 -14.92
N ALA A 235 -18.76 -13.08 -13.73
CA ALA A 235 -18.69 -11.79 -13.08
C ALA A 235 -17.79 -10.81 -13.85
N TYR A 236 -16.59 -11.23 -14.26
CA TYR A 236 -15.67 -10.39 -15.03
C TYR A 236 -16.21 -9.96 -16.38
N ARG A 237 -17.04 -10.78 -17.03
CA ARG A 237 -17.69 -10.41 -18.30
C ARG A 237 -18.67 -9.26 -18.16
N GLN A 238 -19.19 -9.03 -16.96
CA GLN A 238 -20.10 -7.92 -16.65
C GLN A 238 -19.33 -6.66 -16.23
N VAL A 239 -18.06 -6.76 -15.83
CA VAL A 239 -17.24 -5.59 -15.46
C VAL A 239 -16.92 -4.76 -16.69
N MET A 240 -17.64 -3.63 -16.85
CA MET A 240 -17.50 -2.71 -17.97
C MET A 240 -18.23 -1.39 -17.69
N LEU A 241 -18.15 -0.45 -18.64
CA LEU A 241 -18.96 0.76 -18.67
C LEU A 241 -20.33 0.45 -19.29
N TYR A 242 -21.37 0.93 -18.61
CA TYR A 242 -22.76 0.85 -19.03
C TYR A 242 -23.32 2.24 -19.30
N ARG A 243 -24.28 2.31 -20.23
CA ARG A 243 -25.08 3.51 -20.38
C ARG A 243 -26.04 3.61 -19.19
N PRO A 244 -26.41 4.82 -18.72
CA PRO A 244 -27.31 4.97 -17.58
C PRO A 244 -28.67 4.29 -17.77
N ASP A 245 -29.13 4.17 -19.02
CA ASP A 245 -30.41 3.56 -19.41
C ASP A 245 -30.31 2.05 -19.74
N ASP A 246 -29.15 1.43 -19.56
CA ASP A 246 -28.94 0.02 -19.90
C ASP A 246 -29.87 -0.90 -19.07
N PRO A 247 -30.65 -1.80 -19.71
CA PRO A 247 -31.63 -2.64 -19.02
C PRO A 247 -30.99 -3.72 -18.13
N ARG A 248 -29.67 -3.92 -18.21
CA ARG A 248 -28.94 -4.85 -17.34
C ARG A 248 -28.68 -4.29 -15.94
N ILE A 249 -28.90 -2.99 -15.73
CA ILE A 249 -28.81 -2.36 -14.42
C ILE A 249 -30.22 -2.21 -13.87
N ASP A 250 -30.43 -2.75 -12.67
CA ASP A 250 -31.70 -2.64 -11.95
C ASP A 250 -32.15 -1.18 -11.80
N GLU A 251 -33.45 -0.94 -11.97
CA GLU A 251 -34.03 0.40 -11.88
C GLU A 251 -33.74 1.07 -10.53
N ASP A 252 -33.81 0.32 -9.43
CA ASP A 252 -33.48 0.82 -8.09
C ASP A 252 -32.04 1.35 -8.01
N ILE A 253 -31.08 0.66 -8.64
CA ILE A 253 -29.68 1.09 -8.67
C ILE A 253 -29.55 2.37 -9.48
N ARG A 254 -30.23 2.45 -10.63
CA ARG A 254 -30.25 3.67 -11.46
C ARG A 254 -30.81 4.87 -10.69
N GLN A 255 -31.87 4.67 -9.93
CA GLN A 255 -32.48 5.72 -9.10
C GLN A 255 -31.56 6.19 -7.98
N ILE A 256 -30.86 5.27 -7.31
CA ILE A 256 -29.88 5.64 -6.28
C ILE A 256 -28.72 6.44 -6.88
N LEU A 257 -28.22 6.00 -8.04
CA LEU A 257 -27.11 6.67 -8.74
C LEU A 257 -27.50 7.96 -9.47
N ALA A 258 -28.81 8.18 -9.67
CA ALA A 258 -29.33 9.40 -10.25
C ALA A 258 -29.01 10.62 -9.37
N HIS A 259 -29.05 11.80 -9.99
CA HIS A 259 -28.63 13.07 -9.39
C HIS A 259 -29.21 13.28 -7.98
N GLY A 260 -28.32 13.43 -7.00
CA GLY A 260 -28.65 13.88 -5.66
C GLY A 260 -28.50 15.39 -5.55
N PRO A 261 -29.44 16.12 -4.91
CA PRO A 261 -29.25 17.55 -4.68
C PRO A 261 -28.09 17.77 -3.70
N VAL A 262 -27.30 18.83 -3.95
CA VAL A 262 -26.43 19.39 -2.91
C VAL A 262 -27.33 20.18 -1.96
N ARG A 263 -27.43 19.74 -0.71
CA ARG A 263 -28.22 20.38 0.35
C ARG A 263 -27.28 21.14 1.27
N ASP A 264 -27.49 22.43 1.45
CA ASP A 264 -26.67 23.28 2.34
C ASP A 264 -25.14 23.19 2.07
N GLY A 265 -24.76 22.99 0.80
CA GLY A 265 -23.36 22.83 0.39
C GLY A 265 -22.78 21.41 0.58
N LEU A 266 -23.59 20.46 1.05
CA LEU A 266 -23.21 19.06 1.26
C LEU A 266 -23.80 18.15 0.20
N PHE A 267 -23.02 17.16 -0.24
CA PHE A 267 -23.50 16.08 -1.09
C PHE A 267 -23.63 14.82 -0.25
N GLU A 268 -24.87 14.44 0.06
CA GLU A 268 -25.19 13.37 1.01
C GLU A 268 -26.00 12.25 0.34
N VAL A 269 -25.94 11.07 0.96
CA VAL A 269 -26.77 9.90 0.64
C VAL A 269 -27.54 9.52 1.89
N GLU A 270 -28.81 9.21 1.66
CA GLU A 270 -29.76 8.68 2.66
C GLU A 270 -29.65 7.15 2.74
#